data_AF-A0AAW4KKG3-F1
#
_entry.id   AF-A0AAW4KKG3-F1
#
_cell.length_a   1.000
_cell.length_b   1.000
_cell.length_c   1.000
_cell.angle_alpha   90.00
_cell.angle_beta   90.00
_cell.angle_gamma   90.00
#
_symmetry.space_group_name_H-M   'P 1'
#
loop_
_entity.id
_entity.type
_entity.pdbx_description
1 polymer ?
#
loop_
_entity_poly.entity_id
_entity_poly.type
_entity_poly.pdbx_seq_one_letter_code
_entity_poly.pdbx_strand_id
1 'polypeptide(L)'
;ALTLIVLRSRDSHVAANLSSMAQGIGYTLASMGPFAVGLVHDWTGGWTAIGWIFAVIGLGAIVAGLGAGRARYVQVTSEKV
;
A
#
# COMPACT_ATOMS: atom_id res chain seq x y z
N ALA A 1 6.75 1.57 6.93
CA ALA A 1 5.28 1.64 7.11
C ALA A 1 4.88 1.41 8.57
N LEU A 2 5.21 0.26 9.19
CA LEU A 2 4.80 -0.08 10.56
C LEU A 2 5.19 0.98 11.62
N THR A 3 6.40 1.54 11.53
CA THR A 3 6.87 2.63 12.42
C THR A 3 6.04 3.91 12.30
N LEU A 4 5.58 4.26 11.09
CA LEU A 4 4.70 5.43 10.88
C LEU A 4 3.31 5.18 11.46
N ILE A 5 2.77 3.96 11.35
CA ILE A 5 1.47 3.61 11.95
C ILE A 5 1.50 3.82 13.46
N VAL A 6 2.60 3.40 14.12
CA VAL A 6 2.77 3.56 15.58
C VAL A 6 2.95 5.03 15.97
N LEU A 7 3.80 5.78 15.26
CA LEU A 7 4.08 7.19 15.58
C LEU A 7 2.92 8.15 15.27
N ARG A 8 1.95 7.73 14.44
CA ARG A 8 0.85 8.57 13.97
C ARG A 8 -0.54 8.16 14.46
N SER A 9 -0.65 7.02 15.14
CA SER A 9 -1.89 6.58 15.80
C SER A 9 -1.91 7.08 17.23
N ARG A 10 -3.03 7.68 17.66
CA ARG A 10 -3.21 8.14 19.05
C ARG A 10 -3.51 6.99 20.03
N ASP A 11 -3.88 5.83 19.52
CA ASP A 11 -4.35 4.66 20.28
C ASP A 11 -3.79 3.36 19.67
N SER A 12 -3.37 2.43 20.52
CA SER A 12 -2.88 1.09 20.14
C SER A 12 -3.91 0.30 19.34
N HIS A 13 -5.21 0.48 19.63
CA HIS A 13 -6.29 -0.19 18.90
C HIS A 13 -6.41 0.32 17.46
N VAL A 14 -6.24 1.63 17.25
CA VAL A 14 -6.22 2.26 15.92
C VAL A 14 -5.00 1.80 15.13
N ALA A 15 -3.83 1.68 15.77
CA ALA A 15 -2.62 1.17 15.14
C ALA A 15 -2.78 -0.29 14.68
N ALA A 16 -3.39 -1.14 15.50
CA ALA A 16 -3.67 -2.54 15.16
C ALA A 16 -4.61 -2.66 13.95
N ASN A 17 -5.71 -1.89 13.94
CA ASN A 17 -6.66 -1.87 12.82
C ASN A 17 -6.06 -1.33 11.52
N LEU A 18 -5.21 -0.30 11.59
CA LEU A 18 -4.48 0.18 10.40
C LEU A 18 -3.52 -0.88 9.86
N SER A 19 -2.82 -1.60 10.75
CA SER A 19 -1.89 -2.65 10.37
C SER A 19 -2.59 -3.83 9.69
N SER A 20 -3.73 -4.27 10.23
CA SER A 20 -4.50 -5.37 9.64
C SER A 20 -5.11 -4.99 8.29
N MET A 21 -5.61 -3.75 8.13
CA MET A 21 -6.06 -3.22 6.83
C MET A 21 -4.92 -3.21 5.79
N ALA A 22 -3.74 -2.70 6.17
CA ALA A 22 -2.59 -2.64 5.27
C ALA A 22 -2.11 -4.03 4.84
N GLN A 23 -2.08 -5.00 5.77
CA GLN A 23 -1.70 -6.38 5.47
C GLN A 23 -2.74 -7.08 4.60
N GLY A 24 -4.02 -6.98 4.94
CA GLY A 24 -5.09 -7.60 4.15
C GLY A 24 -5.06 -7.12 2.69
N ILE A 25 -5.11 -5.80 2.49
CA ILE A 25 -5.04 -5.19 1.14
C ILE A 25 -3.72 -5.55 0.46
N GLY A 26 -2.60 -5.47 1.18
CA GLY A 26 -1.28 -5.77 0.65
C GLY A 26 -1.15 -7.20 0.14
N TYR A 27 -1.63 -8.19 0.89
CA TYR A 27 -1.59 -9.59 0.49
C TYR A 27 -2.56 -9.90 -0.64
N THR A 28 -3.77 -9.32 -0.64
CA THR A 28 -4.71 -9.47 -1.76
C THR A 28 -4.14 -8.89 -3.06
N LEU A 29 -3.53 -7.71 -3.00
CA LEU A 29 -2.86 -7.13 -4.18
C LEU A 29 -1.65 -7.96 -4.61
N ALA A 30 -0.84 -8.43 -3.66
CA ALA A 30 0.35 -9.23 -3.94
C ALA A 30 0.00 -10.57 -4.61
N SER A 31 -1.10 -11.21 -4.23
CA SER A 31 -1.54 -12.47 -4.86
C SER A 31 -2.03 -12.26 -6.30
N MET A 32 -2.64 -11.10 -6.60
CA MET A 32 -3.08 -10.76 -7.96
C MET A 32 -1.93 -10.30 -8.87
N GLY A 33 -0.82 -9.82 -8.31
CA GLY A 33 0.33 -9.28 -9.04
C GLY A 33 0.89 -10.23 -10.11
N PRO A 34 1.27 -11.48 -9.78
CA PRO A 34 1.80 -12.43 -10.75
C PRO A 34 0.84 -12.74 -11.90
N PHE A 35 -0.46 -12.81 -11.62
CA PHE A 35 -1.48 -13.05 -12.64
C PHE A 35 -1.57 -11.87 -13.63
N ALA A 36 -1.61 -10.64 -13.12
CA ALA A 36 -1.63 -9.45 -13.97
C ALA A 36 -0.34 -9.32 -14.80
N VAL A 37 0.82 -9.60 -14.20
CA VAL A 37 2.12 -9.58 -14.89
C VAL A 37 2.16 -10.65 -15.99
N GLY A 38 1.68 -11.86 -15.73
CA GLY A 38 1.60 -12.93 -16.71
C GLY A 38 0.71 -12.60 -17.90
N LEU A 39 -0.49 -12.05 -17.66
CA LEU A 39 -1.39 -11.60 -18.72
C LEU A 39 -0.78 -10.51 -19.60
N VAL A 40 -0.14 -9.52 -18.99
CA VAL A 40 0.53 -8.45 -19.73
C VAL A 40 1.70 -8.99 -20.54
N HIS A 41 2.47 -9.92 -19.96
CA HIS A 41 3.57 -10.56 -20.68
C HIS A 41 3.09 -11.29 -21.93
N ASP A 42 2.03 -12.09 -21.79
CA ASP A 42 1.46 -12.91 -22.86
C ASP A 42 0.96 -12.03 -24.03
N TRP A 43 0.31 -10.91 -23.72
CA TRP A 43 -0.19 -9.98 -24.74
C TRP A 43 0.90 -9.13 -25.40
N THR A 44 1.94 -8.76 -24.66
CA THR A 44 3.00 -7.88 -25.17
C THR A 44 4.21 -8.63 -25.73
N GLY A 45 4.31 -9.93 -25.47
CA GLY A 45 5.40 -10.79 -25.93
C GLY A 45 6.78 -10.47 -25.34
N GLY A 46 6.85 -9.60 -24.31
CA GLY A 46 8.11 -9.09 -23.79
C GLY A 46 8.04 -8.57 -22.35
N TRP A 47 9.20 -8.21 -21.81
CA TRP A 47 9.34 -7.77 -20.40
C TRP A 47 9.29 -6.25 -20.23
N THR A 48 9.40 -5.49 -21.33
CA THR A 48 9.44 -4.02 -21.30
C THR A 48 8.17 -3.40 -20.73
N ALA A 49 6.99 -3.96 -21.07
CA ALA A 49 5.71 -3.49 -20.55
C ALA A 49 5.59 -3.66 -19.03
N ILE A 50 6.12 -4.78 -18.50
CA ILE A 50 6.17 -5.05 -17.06
C ILE A 50 7.06 -4.01 -16.35
N GLY A 51 8.19 -3.66 -16.95
CA GLY A 51 9.07 -2.59 -16.43
C GLY A 51 8.35 -1.26 -16.25
N TRP A 52 7.54 -0.86 -17.25
CA TRP A 52 6.72 0.36 -17.15
C TRP A 52 5.63 0.26 -16.07
N ILE A 53 4.99 -0.91 -15.92
CA ILE A 53 4.00 -1.14 -14.86
C ILE A 53 4.64 -0.93 -13.47
N PHE A 54 5.79 -1.54 -13.21
CA PHE A 54 6.50 -1.35 -11.94
C PHE A 54 6.96 0.10 -11.73
N ALA A 55 7.38 0.79 -12.79
CA ALA A 55 7.75 2.20 -12.71
C ALA A 55 6.57 3.08 -12.29
N VAL A 56 5.38 2.86 -12.88
CA VAL A 56 4.14 3.59 -12.53
C VAL A 56 3.72 3.28 -11.09
N ILE A 57 3.73 2.02 -10.68
CA ILE A 57 3.41 1.61 -9.30
C ILE A 57 4.40 2.25 -8.31
N GLY A 58 5.70 2.22 -8.63
CA GLY A 58 6.74 2.83 -7.81
C GLY A 58 6.57 4.34 -7.66
N LEU A 59 6.24 5.04 -8.74
CA LEU A 59 5.97 6.47 -8.71
C LEU A 59 4.75 6.78 -7.82
N GLY A 60 3.67 6.01 -7.95
CA GLY A 60 2.50 6.13 -7.07
C GLY A 60 2.85 5.89 -5.60
N ALA A 61 3.68 4.89 -5.31
CA ALA A 61 4.15 4.61 -3.96
C ALA A 61 5.00 5.75 -3.38
N ILE A 62 5.83 6.40 -4.19
CA ILE A 62 6.61 7.58 -3.79
C ILE A 62 5.66 8.73 -3.42
N VAL A 63 4.68 9.03 -4.27
CA VAL A 63 3.69 10.10 -4.00
C VAL A 63 2.89 9.80 -2.72
N ALA A 64 2.41 8.57 -2.57
CA ALA A 64 1.71 8.13 -1.36
C ALA A 64 2.61 8.21 -0.12
N GLY A 65 3.88 7.82 -0.23
CA GLY A 65 4.86 7.89 0.85
C GLY A 65 5.17 9.32 1.27
N LEU A 66 5.33 10.24 0.31
CA LEU A 66 5.50 11.67 0.58
C LEU A 66 4.27 12.26 1.27
N GLY A 67 3.06 11.84 0.89
CA GLY A 67 1.81 12.21 1.55
C GLY A 67 1.71 11.66 2.99
N ALA A 68 2.02 10.38 3.17
CA ALA A 68 1.99 9.70 4.47
C ALA A 68 3.07 10.19 5.45
N GLY A 69 4.19 10.72 4.94
CA GLY A 69 5.26 11.30 5.73
C GLY A 69 4.97 12.71 6.25
N ARG A 70 3.90 13.38 5.79
CA ARG A 70 3.53 14.71 6.27
C ARG A 70 3.20 14.65 7.77
N ALA A 71 3.48 15.74 8.47
CA ALA A 71 3.25 15.86 9.91
C ALA A 71 1.76 15.99 10.30
N ARG A 72 0.89 15.12 9.79
CA ARG A 72 -0.56 15.05 10.08
C ARG A 72 -0.84 13.78 10.88
N TYR A 73 -1.74 13.86 11.86
CA TYR A 73 -2.23 12.67 12.58
C TYR A 73 -3.41 12.07 11.82
N VAL A 74 -3.56 10.75 11.87
CA VAL A 74 -4.76 10.07 11.38
C VAL A 74 -5.91 10.46 12.32
N GLN A 75 -6.84 11.28 11.81
CA GLN A 75 -8.02 11.75 12.54
C GLN A 75 -9.11 10.66 12.48
N VAL A 76 -8.90 9.56 13.21
CA VAL A 76 -9.93 8.53 13.39
C VAL A 76 -10.45 8.64 14.82
N THR A 77 -11.72 9.00 14.96
CA THR A 77 -12.44 8.93 16.24
C THR A 77 -12.77 7.46 16.47
N SER A 78 -12.09 6.81 17.40
CA SER A 78 -12.51 5.48 17.85
C SER A 78 -13.80 5.66 18.64
N GLU A 79 -14.91 5.19 18.10
CA GLU A 79 -16.15 5.10 18.87
C GLU A 79 -15.88 4.18 20.07
N LYS A 80 -16.14 4.69 21.28
CA LYS A 80 -15.99 3.92 22.51
C LYS A 80 -17.06 2.83 22.51
N VAL A 81 -16.62 1.57 22.44
CA VAL A 81 -17.44 0.40 22.77
C VAL A 81 -17.55 0.29 24.29
#